data_AF-A0A534IUK7-F1
#
_entry.id   AF-A0A534IUK7-F1
#
_cell.length_a   1.000
_cell.length_b   1.000
_cell.length_c   1.000
_cell.angle_alpha   90.00
_cell.angle_beta   90.00
_cell.angle_gamma   90.00
#
_symmetry.space_group_name_H-M   'P 1'
#
loop_
_entity.id
_entity.type
_entity.pdbx_description
1 polymer ?
#
loop_
_entity_poly.entity_id
_entity_poly.type
_entity_poly.pdbx_seq_one_letter_code
_entity_poly.pdbx_strand_id
1 'polypeptide(L)'
;MADAQLRFSIAFLLGIVPAILVLWISLRRFSYPLAPKSLFDDRKVFFAFAVGLAFGAVSGSLTLAVSTSGFGIVVPLIAVALFEEGFKLVYLNRRGYRGRFDTTFYGVSLGVGSAATLVMSSVFTNSGLLQ
;
A
#
# COMPACT_ATOMS: atom_id res chain seq x y z
N MET A 1 -22.95 -16.63 0.28
CA MET A 1 -22.05 -16.22 -0.83
C MET A 1 -22.19 -14.73 -1.15
N ALA A 2 -23.41 -14.19 -1.22
CA ALA A 2 -23.64 -12.75 -1.46
C ALA A 2 -22.94 -11.83 -0.44
N ASP A 3 -22.93 -12.18 0.86
CA ASP A 3 -22.31 -11.34 1.90
C ASP A 3 -20.79 -11.23 1.77
N ALA A 4 -20.12 -12.31 1.37
CA ALA A 4 -18.68 -12.31 1.15
C ALA A 4 -18.29 -11.46 -0.06
N GLN A 5 -19.10 -11.52 -1.13
CA GLN A 5 -18.91 -10.70 -2.33
C GLN A 5 -19.18 -9.20 -2.04
N LEU A 6 -20.17 -8.91 -1.20
CA LEU A 6 -20.48 -7.55 -0.76
C LEU A 6 -19.37 -6.98 0.14
N ARG A 7 -18.86 -7.76 1.10
CA ARG A 7 -17.70 -7.39 1.93
C ARG A 7 -16.46 -7.13 1.08
N PHE A 8 -16.19 -8.00 0.12
CA PHE A 8 -15.04 -7.84 -0.78
C PHE A 8 -15.14 -6.58 -1.62
N SER A 9 -16.32 -6.29 -2.19
CA SER A 9 -16.52 -5.07 -3.00
C SER A 9 -16.40 -3.79 -2.17
N ILE A 10 -16.92 -3.77 -0.95
CA ILE A 10 -16.77 -2.64 -0.02
C ILE A 10 -15.31 -2.46 0.39
N ALA A 11 -14.62 -3.55 0.76
CA ALA A 11 -13.20 -3.53 1.08
C ALA A 11 -12.37 -2.99 -0.10
N PHE A 12 -12.65 -3.45 -1.32
CA PHE A 12 -12.01 -2.97 -2.54
C PHE A 12 -12.23 -1.48 -2.76
N LEU A 13 -13.47 -0.99 -2.64
CA LEU A 13 -13.77 0.43 -2.79
C LEU A 13 -13.07 1.27 -1.73
N LEU A 14 -13.12 0.86 -0.47
CA LEU A 14 -12.50 1.58 0.65
C LEU A 14 -10.96 1.51 0.64
N GLY A 15 -10.36 0.50 0.02
CA GLY A 15 -8.91 0.43 -0.14
C GLY A 15 -8.42 1.22 -1.35
N ILE A 16 -9.00 0.96 -2.53
CA ILE A 16 -8.45 1.43 -3.81
C ILE A 16 -8.84 2.88 -4.10
N VAL A 17 -10.09 3.28 -3.86
CA VAL A 17 -10.56 4.64 -4.20
C VAL A 17 -9.79 5.73 -3.44
N PRO A 18 -9.68 5.69 -2.10
CA PRO A 18 -8.89 6.69 -1.39
C PRO A 18 -7.39 6.59 -1.73
N ALA A 19 -6.87 5.40 -2.00
CA ALA A 19 -5.48 5.26 -2.44
C ALA A 19 -5.20 5.96 -3.77
N ILE A 20 -6.06 5.77 -4.77
CA ILE A 20 -5.95 6.48 -6.06
C ILE A 20 -6.10 8.00 -5.86
N LEU A 21 -7.03 8.43 -5.01
CA LEU A 21 -7.20 9.86 -4.69
C LEU A 21 -5.93 10.46 -4.06
N VAL A 22 -5.34 9.78 -3.08
CA VAL A 22 -4.09 10.23 -2.44
C VAL A 22 -2.97 10.28 -3.47
N LEU A 23 -2.82 9.24 -4.30
CA LEU A 23 -1.81 9.19 -5.36
C LEU A 23 -2.00 10.34 -6.37
N TRP A 24 -3.24 10.61 -6.78
CA TRP A 24 -3.58 11.73 -7.67
C TRP A 24 -3.25 13.08 -7.03
N ILE A 25 -3.66 13.32 -5.79
CA ILE A 25 -3.37 14.58 -5.08
C ILE A 25 -1.86 14.80 -4.92
N SER A 26 -1.11 13.74 -4.58
CA SER A 26 0.33 13.79 -4.40
C SER A 26 1.09 14.07 -5.71
N LEU A 27 0.63 13.52 -6.84
CA LEU A 27 1.36 13.59 -8.12
C LEU A 27 0.87 14.67 -9.08
N ARG A 28 -0.37 15.16 -8.95
CA ARG A 28 -0.96 16.13 -9.90
C ARG A 28 -0.17 17.41 -10.04
N ARG A 29 0.56 17.83 -8.99
CA ARG A 29 1.36 19.07 -8.99
C ARG A 29 2.70 18.92 -9.71
N PHE A 30 3.14 17.68 -9.93
CA PHE A 30 4.46 17.37 -10.47
C PHE A 30 4.39 16.76 -11.88
N SER A 31 3.19 16.69 -12.45
CA SER A 31 2.87 16.20 -13.79
C SER A 31 2.23 17.31 -14.65
N TYR A 32 2.26 17.12 -15.97
CA TYR A 32 1.62 18.04 -16.92
C TYR A 32 0.09 18.02 -16.72
N PRO A 33 -0.62 19.16 -16.72
CA PRO A 33 -0.24 20.50 -17.20
C PRO A 33 0.31 21.47 -16.14
N LEU A 34 0.36 21.06 -14.87
CA LEU A 34 0.76 21.93 -13.75
C LEU A 34 2.28 22.10 -13.64
N ALA A 35 3.06 21.15 -14.17
CA ALA A 35 4.52 21.23 -14.28
C ALA A 35 4.96 21.30 -15.76
N PRO A 36 5.95 22.14 -16.11
CA PRO A 36 6.43 22.30 -17.49
C PRO A 36 7.15 21.07 -18.06
N LYS A 37 7.64 20.18 -17.21
CA LYS A 37 8.18 18.85 -17.56
C LYS A 37 7.75 17.84 -16.49
N SER A 38 7.44 16.61 -16.89
CA SER A 38 7.19 15.53 -15.93
C SER A 38 8.47 15.26 -15.13
N LEU A 39 8.37 15.35 -13.80
CA LEU A 39 9.48 15.08 -12.88
C LEU A 39 9.62 13.59 -12.56
N PHE A 40 8.75 12.75 -13.09
CA PHE A 40 8.76 11.31 -12.85
C PHE A 40 8.28 10.54 -14.08
N ASP A 41 8.61 9.24 -14.10
CA ASP A 41 8.17 8.31 -15.13
C ASP A 41 6.90 7.60 -14.64
N ASP A 42 5.77 7.84 -15.31
CA ASP A 42 4.46 7.26 -14.98
C ASP A 42 4.51 5.73 -14.89
N ARG A 43 5.32 5.08 -15.73
CA ARG A 43 5.45 3.61 -15.74
C ARG A 43 6.04 3.10 -14.44
N LYS A 44 7.03 3.82 -13.91
CA LYS A 44 7.70 3.45 -12.65
C LYS A 44 6.83 3.73 -11.44
N VAL A 45 6.06 4.82 -11.46
CA VAL A 45 5.06 5.12 -10.43
C VAL A 45 4.00 4.03 -10.38
N PHE A 46 3.43 3.68 -11.54
CA PHE A 46 2.41 2.62 -11.61
C PHE A 46 2.97 1.26 -11.20
N PHE A 47 4.20 0.94 -11.62
CA PHE A 47 4.86 -0.30 -11.22
C PHE A 47 5.14 -0.34 -9.71
N ALA A 48 5.61 0.77 -9.13
CA ALA A 48 5.82 0.88 -7.69
C ALA A 48 4.52 0.75 -6.89
N PHE A 49 3.41 1.33 -7.39
CA PHE A 49 2.07 1.11 -6.84
C PHE A 49 1.65 -0.36 -6.90
N ALA A 50 1.82 -1.03 -8.04
CA ALA A 50 1.49 -2.45 -8.21
C ALA A 50 2.32 -3.36 -7.28
N VAL A 51 3.62 -3.09 -7.16
CA VAL A 51 4.50 -3.77 -6.20
C VAL A 51 4.03 -3.52 -4.77
N GLY A 52 3.63 -2.28 -4.46
CA GLY A 52 3.04 -1.91 -3.18
C GLY A 52 1.79 -2.76 -2.86
N LEU A 53 0.85 -2.88 -3.80
CA LEU A 53 -0.35 -3.71 -3.63
C LEU A 53 0.01 -5.18 -3.35
N ALA A 54 0.88 -5.78 -4.18
CA ALA A 54 1.30 -7.17 -3.99
C ALA A 54 1.96 -7.38 -2.62
N PHE A 55 2.82 -6.44 -2.22
CA PHE A 55 3.52 -6.48 -0.95
C PHE A 55 2.58 -6.31 0.24
N GLY A 56 1.63 -5.36 0.17
CA GLY A 56 0.67 -5.15 1.24
C GLY A 56 -0.34 -6.30 1.38
N ALA A 57 -0.62 -7.05 0.31
CA ALA A 57 -1.38 -8.31 0.42
C ALA A 57 -0.62 -9.37 1.23
N VAL A 58 0.69 -9.55 0.94
CA VAL A 58 1.56 -10.44 1.73
C VAL A 58 1.60 -9.98 3.18
N SER A 59 1.85 -8.69 3.42
CA SER A 59 1.92 -8.18 4.78
C SER A 59 0.59 -8.32 5.54
N GLY A 60 -0.53 -8.00 4.90
CA GLY A 60 -1.86 -8.15 5.50
C GLY A 60 -2.18 -9.59 5.89
N SER A 61 -1.74 -10.58 5.10
CA SER A 61 -1.85 -12.00 5.45
C SER A 61 -0.98 -12.39 6.65
N LEU A 62 0.24 -11.85 6.75
CA LEU A 62 1.12 -12.03 7.90
C LEU A 62 0.51 -11.41 9.16
N THR A 63 -0.01 -10.18 9.07
CA THR A 63 -0.67 -9.49 10.19
C THR A 63 -1.85 -10.31 10.71
N LEU A 64 -2.66 -10.87 9.81
CA LEU A 64 -3.80 -11.70 10.18
C LEU A 64 -3.35 -12.99 10.89
N ALA A 65 -2.38 -13.71 10.31
CA ALA A 65 -1.85 -14.95 10.89
C ALA A 65 -1.29 -14.73 12.31
N VAL A 66 -0.55 -13.64 12.49
CA VAL A 66 -0.01 -13.23 13.79
C VAL A 66 -1.12 -12.88 14.77
N SER A 67 -2.12 -12.11 14.35
CA SER A 67 -3.19 -11.63 15.24
C SER A 67 -4.05 -12.76 15.81
N THR A 68 -4.14 -13.90 15.13
CA THR A 68 -4.92 -15.08 15.57
C THR A 68 -4.20 -16.04 16.51
N SER A 69 -2.90 -15.82 16.80
CA SER A 69 -2.04 -16.77 17.52
C SER A 69 -2.17 -16.79 19.06
N GLY A 70 -3.04 -15.96 19.64
CA GLY A 70 -3.52 -16.10 21.02
C GLY A 70 -2.59 -15.67 22.17
N PHE A 71 -1.26 -15.67 22.00
CA PHE A 71 -0.32 -15.21 23.04
C PHE A 71 0.84 -14.37 22.48
N GLY A 72 1.08 -13.20 23.09
CA GLY A 72 2.27 -12.39 22.81
C GLY A 72 2.23 -11.54 21.53
N ILE A 73 1.04 -11.11 21.07
CA ILE A 73 0.78 -10.43 19.78
C ILE A 73 1.69 -9.20 19.50
N VAL A 74 2.16 -8.51 20.54
CA VAL A 74 2.96 -7.29 20.40
C VAL A 74 4.28 -7.53 19.66
N VAL A 75 5.05 -8.55 20.06
CA VAL A 75 6.36 -8.85 19.44
C VAL A 75 6.24 -9.22 17.96
N PRO A 76 5.37 -10.14 17.53
CA PRO A 76 5.22 -10.49 16.13
C PRO A 76 4.58 -9.37 15.30
N LEU A 77 3.71 -8.52 15.87
CA LEU A 77 3.25 -7.31 15.15
C LEU A 77 4.38 -6.31 14.89
N ILE A 78 5.29 -6.12 15.87
CA ILE A 78 6.50 -5.32 15.66
C ILE A 78 7.36 -5.95 14.56
N ALA A 79 7.51 -7.28 14.55
CA ALA A 79 8.26 -7.96 13.50
C ALA A 79 7.64 -7.76 12.11
N VAL A 80 6.30 -7.81 11.99
CA VAL A 80 5.60 -7.51 10.73
C VAL A 80 5.81 -6.04 10.32
N ALA A 81 5.70 -5.09 11.26
CA ALA A 81 5.96 -3.68 10.96
C ALA A 81 7.41 -3.42 10.52
N LEU A 82 8.39 -4.06 11.16
CA LEU A 82 9.79 -4.00 10.76
C LEU A 82 10.03 -4.66 9.39
N PHE A 83 9.32 -5.73 9.08
CA PHE A 83 9.36 -6.36 7.76
C PHE A 83 8.80 -5.42 6.68
N GLU A 84 7.68 -4.73 6.94
CA GLU A 84 7.11 -3.73 6.03
C GLU A 84 8.05 -2.57 5.75
N GLU A 85 8.57 -1.94 6.80
CA GLU A 85 9.48 -0.79 6.65
C GLU A 85 10.84 -1.22 6.09
N GLY A 86 11.33 -2.41 6.49
CA GLY A 86 12.55 -3.00 5.95
C GLY A 86 12.46 -3.27 4.45
N PHE A 87 11.32 -3.78 3.97
CA PHE A 87 11.09 -3.98 2.54
C PHE A 87 11.14 -2.65 1.77
N LYS A 88 10.44 -1.62 2.26
CA LYS A 88 10.45 -0.27 1.63
C LYS A 88 11.87 0.29 1.58
N LEU A 89 12.62 0.13 2.67
CA LEU A 89 14.01 0.57 2.75
C LEU A 89 14.89 -0.16 1.74
N VAL A 90 14.83 -1.49 1.65
CA VAL A 90 15.63 -2.27 0.68
C VAL A 90 15.22 -1.94 -0.76
N TYR A 91 13.92 -1.82 -1.03
CA TYR A 91 13.40 -1.53 -2.36
C TYR A 91 13.85 -0.15 -2.86
N LEU A 92 13.68 0.89 -2.03
CA LEU A 92 14.02 2.27 -2.40
C LEU A 92 15.53 2.57 -2.32
N ASN A 93 16.30 1.78 -1.57
CA ASN A 93 17.76 1.91 -1.48
C ASN A 93 18.51 1.18 -2.61
N ARG A 94 17.81 0.53 -3.54
CA ARG A 94 18.46 -0.14 -4.70
C ARG A 94 19.23 0.88 -5.55
N ARG A 95 20.33 0.44 -6.18
CA ARG A 95 21.21 1.30 -7.03
C ARG A 95 20.47 2.13 -8.09
N GLY A 96 19.29 1.70 -8.55
CA GLY A 96 18.48 2.45 -9.52
C GLY A 96 17.71 3.65 -8.93
N TYR A 97 17.43 3.63 -7.63
CA TYR A 97 16.59 4.61 -6.92
C TYR A 97 17.39 5.47 -5.94
N ARG A 98 18.56 5.02 -5.50
CA ARG A 98 19.36 5.74 -4.51
C ARG A 98 19.79 7.14 -5.01
N GLY A 99 19.51 8.17 -4.22
CA GLY A 99 19.98 9.54 -4.45
C GLY A 99 19.26 10.32 -5.56
N ARG A 100 18.19 9.77 -6.15
CA ARG A 100 17.39 10.45 -7.17
C ARG A 100 16.20 11.16 -6.54
N PHE A 101 15.89 12.37 -7.00
CA PHE A 101 14.71 13.12 -6.57
C PHE A 101 13.41 12.36 -6.86
N ASP A 102 13.35 11.69 -8.03
CA ASP A 102 12.19 10.95 -8.51
C ASP A 102 11.77 9.80 -7.60
N THR A 103 12.72 9.28 -6.79
CA THR A 103 12.48 8.17 -5.86
C THR A 103 11.45 8.49 -4.80
N THR A 104 11.29 9.77 -4.47
CA THR A 104 10.23 10.22 -3.56
C THR A 104 8.85 9.88 -4.13
N PHE A 105 8.63 10.09 -5.43
CA PHE A 105 7.36 9.77 -6.09
C PHE A 105 7.10 8.27 -6.13
N TYR A 106 8.14 7.48 -6.42
CA TYR A 106 8.04 6.01 -6.40
C TYR A 106 7.76 5.47 -4.98
N GLY A 107 8.37 6.07 -3.96
CA GLY A 107 8.13 5.76 -2.56
C GLY A 107 6.69 6.07 -2.13
N VAL A 108 6.15 7.22 -2.53
CA VAL A 108 4.73 7.56 -2.28
C VAL A 108 3.82 6.52 -2.94
N SER A 109 4.03 6.19 -4.21
CA SER A 109 3.19 5.20 -4.90
C SER A 109 3.27 3.81 -4.27
N LEU A 110 4.46 3.38 -3.85
CA LEU A 110 4.65 2.09 -3.19
C LEU A 110 3.97 2.04 -1.82
N GLY A 111 4.12 3.10 -1.03
CA GLY A 111 3.46 3.23 0.27
C GLY A 111 1.94 3.22 0.14
N VAL A 112 1.40 4.04 -0.76
CA VAL A 112 -0.04 4.11 -1.05
C VAL A 112 -0.59 2.75 -1.51
N GLY A 113 0.14 2.04 -2.38
CA GLY A 113 -0.22 0.68 -2.80
C GLY A 113 -0.27 -0.29 -1.62
N SER A 114 0.77 -0.34 -0.79
CA SER A 114 0.79 -1.23 0.39
C SER A 114 -0.34 -0.94 1.37
N ALA A 115 -0.59 0.34 1.64
CA ALA A 115 -1.67 0.78 2.52
C ALA A 115 -3.06 0.41 1.99
N ALA A 116 -3.29 0.54 0.68
CA ALA A 116 -4.57 0.18 0.05
C ALA A 116 -4.95 -1.28 0.35
N THR A 117 -4.02 -2.22 0.15
CA THR A 117 -4.25 -3.65 0.42
C THR A 117 -4.35 -3.99 1.90
N LEU A 118 -3.63 -3.27 2.77
CA LEU A 118 -3.77 -3.44 4.22
C LEU A 118 -5.16 -3.00 4.70
N VAL A 119 -5.67 -1.88 4.18
CA VAL A 119 -7.06 -1.43 4.44
C VAL A 119 -8.05 -2.46 3.91
N MET A 120 -7.87 -2.99 2.70
CA MET A 120 -8.73 -4.06 2.17
C MET A 120 -8.75 -5.27 3.10
N SER A 121 -7.58 -5.74 3.54
CA SER A 121 -7.46 -6.87 4.47
C SER A 121 -8.18 -6.59 5.80
N SER A 122 -7.97 -5.41 6.37
CA SER A 122 -8.58 -4.99 7.63
C SER A 122 -10.10 -4.90 7.53
N VAL A 123 -10.63 -4.26 6.48
CA VAL A 123 -12.09 -4.14 6.26
C VAL A 123 -12.74 -5.48 5.98
N PHE A 124 -12.09 -6.35 5.19
CA PHE A 124 -12.64 -7.67 4.87
C PHE A 124 -12.74 -8.58 6.11
N THR A 125 -11.75 -8.51 7.00
CA THR A 125 -11.68 -9.32 8.22
C THR A 125 -12.54 -8.76 9.35
N ASN A 126 -12.83 -7.46 9.32
CA ASN A 126 -13.69 -6.82 10.32
C ASN A 126 -15.18 -7.11 10.03
N SER A 127 -15.72 -8.09 10.75
CA SER A 127 -17.11 -8.54 10.65
C SER A 127 -18.13 -7.53 11.21
N GLY A 128 -17.72 -6.49 11.92
CA GLY A 128 -18.60 -5.52 12.59
C GLY A 128 -18.99 -4.30 11.75
N LEU A 129 -18.41 -4.10 10.56
CA LEU A 129 -18.69 -2.94 9.71
C LEU A 129 -20.04 -3.01 8.94
N LEU A 130 -20.70 -4.17 8.95
CA LEU A 130 -21.93 -4.44 8.16
C LEU A 130 -23.01 -5.20 8.95
N GLN A 131 -22.94 -5.15 10.29
CA GLN A 131 -24.02 -5.57 11.19
C GLN A 131 -24.78 -4.34 11.67
#